data_AF-A0A7S3I7K2-F1
#
_entry.id   AF-A0A7S3I7K2-F1
#
_cell.length_a   1.000
_cell.length_b   1.000
_cell.length_c   1.000
_cell.angle_alpha   90.00
_cell.angle_beta   90.00
_cell.angle_gamma   90.00
#
_symmetry.space_group_name_H-M   'P 1'
#
loop_
_entity.id
_entity.type
_entity.pdbx_description
1 polymer ?
#
loop_
_entity_poly.entity_id
_entity_poly.type
_entity_poly.pdbx_seq_one_letter_code
_entity_poly.pdbx_strand_id
1 'polypeptide(L)'
;MSDPDDMVELAVVENDPFWTNYVTGFRLGDSLIQAWSIEPKLAFVDSGTSCLFMDPVTFQFFINRLSKFTENGVSLNREDQYELDDCKDRDKMPSVSLMYGDHWFTMFVADYVYERDGVCKICIYGQ
;
A
#
# COMPACT_ATOMS: atom_id res chain seq x y z
N MET A 1 -15.73 19.86 -0.57
CA MET A 1 -15.23 19.95 0.81
C MET A 1 -15.69 18.68 1.48
N SER A 2 -14.77 17.87 2.00
CA SER A 2 -15.12 16.71 2.83
C SER A 2 -15.86 17.19 4.09
N ASP A 3 -16.80 16.38 4.57
CA ASP A 3 -17.57 16.69 5.78
C ASP A 3 -16.57 16.73 6.96
N PRO A 4 -16.58 17.75 7.84
CA PRO A 4 -15.73 17.76 9.04
C PRO A 4 -15.90 16.52 9.93
N ASP A 5 -17.02 15.81 9.82
CA ASP A 5 -17.23 14.52 10.49
C ASP A 5 -16.42 13.34 9.89
N ASP A 6 -15.77 13.53 8.73
CA ASP A 6 -14.87 12.56 8.10
C ASP A 6 -13.39 12.72 8.52
N MET A 7 -13.09 13.65 9.45
CA MET A 7 -11.72 13.89 9.92
C MET A 7 -11.32 12.91 11.02
N VAL A 8 -10.20 12.22 10.82
CA VAL A 8 -9.58 11.34 11.82
C VAL A 8 -8.36 12.05 12.43
N GLU A 9 -8.36 12.19 13.75
CA GLU A 9 -7.20 12.69 14.49
C GLU A 9 -6.24 11.53 14.81
N LEU A 10 -4.99 11.68 14.38
CA LEU A 10 -3.95 10.68 14.57
C LEU A 10 -2.84 11.25 15.46
N ALA A 11 -2.49 10.52 16.52
CA ALA A 11 -1.35 10.87 17.36
C ALA A 11 -0.04 10.72 16.58
N VAL A 12 0.85 11.70 16.68
CA VAL A 12 2.18 11.65 16.06
C VAL A 12 3.25 11.37 17.11
N VAL A 13 4.36 10.75 16.70
CA VAL A 13 5.51 10.52 17.58
C VAL A 13 6.14 11.85 17.95
N GLU A 14 6.23 12.13 19.24
CA GLU A 14 6.83 13.37 19.74
C GLU A 14 8.34 13.42 19.44
N ASN A 15 8.83 14.62 19.09
CA ASN A 15 10.23 14.89 18.76
C ASN A 15 10.77 14.16 17.52
N ASP A 16 9.89 13.58 16.70
CA ASP A 16 10.25 13.10 15.36
C ASP A 16 10.20 14.29 14.35
N PRO A 17 11.20 14.45 13.46
CA PRO A 17 11.18 15.53 12.47
C PRO A 17 10.17 15.31 11.35
N PHE A 18 9.56 14.12 11.26
CA PHE A 18 8.53 13.77 10.27
C PHE A 18 7.16 13.61 10.94
N TRP A 19 6.10 13.59 10.12
CA TRP A 19 4.74 13.28 10.55
C TRP A 19 4.58 11.77 10.75
N THR A 20 5.23 11.27 11.79
CA THR A 20 5.40 9.83 12.05
C THR A 20 4.29 9.30 12.97
N ASN A 21 3.75 8.13 12.64
CA ASN A 21 2.79 7.37 13.44
C ASN A 21 3.04 5.85 13.26
N TYR A 22 2.24 5.02 13.90
CA TYR A 22 2.32 3.57 13.83
C TYR A 22 1.27 2.97 12.89
N VAL A 23 1.73 2.13 11.98
CA VAL A 23 0.90 1.17 11.24
C VAL A 23 0.86 -0.14 12.00
N THR A 24 -0.34 -0.60 12.33
CA THR A 24 -0.57 -1.79 13.17
C THR A 24 -1.26 -2.92 12.42
N GLY A 25 -1.64 -2.68 11.17
CA GLY A 25 -2.25 -3.69 10.34
C GLY A 25 -2.28 -3.29 8.87
N PHE A 26 -2.45 -4.29 8.03
CA PHE A 26 -2.74 -4.09 6.62
C PHE A 26 -3.86 -5.04 6.20
N ARG A 27 -4.63 -4.66 5.18
CA ARG A 27 -5.61 -5.53 4.54
C ARG A 27 -5.55 -5.41 3.03
N LEU A 28 -5.91 -6.49 2.36
CA LEU A 28 -6.14 -6.51 0.92
C LEU A 28 -7.64 -6.66 0.69
N GLY A 29 -8.22 -5.79 -0.13
CA GLY A 29 -9.65 -5.70 -0.34
C GLY A 29 -10.38 -5.15 0.88
N ASP A 30 -11.70 -5.19 0.81
CA ASP A 30 -12.56 -4.62 1.86
C ASP A 30 -12.98 -5.66 2.92
N SER A 31 -12.41 -6.88 2.86
CA SER A 31 -12.76 -7.97 3.77
C SER A 31 -11.82 -8.04 4.97
N LEU A 32 -12.38 -8.04 6.19
CA LEU A 32 -11.63 -8.28 7.42
C LEU A 32 -10.98 -9.68 7.49
N ILE A 33 -11.45 -10.64 6.68
CA ILE A 33 -10.81 -11.96 6.55
C ILE A 33 -9.40 -11.83 5.95
N GLN A 34 -9.20 -10.78 5.15
CA GLN A 34 -7.93 -10.43 4.53
C GLN A 34 -7.25 -9.28 5.27
N ALA A 35 -7.54 -9.10 6.56
CA ALA A 35 -6.83 -8.17 7.43
C ALA A 35 -5.82 -8.94 8.29
N TRP A 36 -4.64 -8.35 8.45
CA TRP A 36 -3.57 -8.89 9.25
C TRP A 36 -3.08 -7.82 10.21
N SER A 37 -3.04 -8.15 11.49
CA SER A 37 -2.31 -7.36 12.48
C SER A 37 -0.83 -7.61 12.31
N ILE A 38 -0.05 -6.55 12.35
CA ILE A 38 1.42 -6.59 12.36
C ILE A 38 1.92 -6.00 13.67
N GLU A 39 3.15 -6.34 14.04
CA GLU A 39 3.85 -5.57 15.07
C GLU A 39 3.86 -4.10 14.66
N PRO A 40 3.52 -3.15 15.55
CA PRO A 40 3.48 -1.73 15.22
C PRO A 40 4.76 -1.29 14.51
N LYS A 41 4.62 -0.78 13.28
CA LYS A 41 5.72 -0.23 12.49
C LYS A 41 5.60 1.27 12.42
N LEU A 42 6.71 1.98 12.61
CA LEU A 42 6.77 3.41 12.34
C LEU A 42 6.58 3.64 10.83
N ALA A 43 5.70 4.57 10.50
CA ALA A 43 5.48 5.06 9.15
C ALA A 43 5.27 6.57 9.23
N PHE A 44 5.70 7.30 8.21
CA PHE A 44 5.48 8.73 8.12
C PHE A 44 4.82 9.09 6.80
N VAL A 45 4.08 10.19 6.82
CA VAL A 45 3.43 10.71 5.62
C VAL A 45 4.38 11.69 4.93
N ASP A 46 4.74 11.39 3.69
CA ASP A 46 5.63 12.21 2.87
C ASP A 46 5.00 12.55 1.52
N SER A 47 4.53 13.78 1.38
CA SER A 47 3.97 14.30 0.13
C SER A 47 5.00 14.48 -0.99
N GLY A 48 6.30 14.38 -0.69
CA GLY A 48 7.39 14.42 -1.66
C GLY A 48 7.64 13.09 -2.37
N THR A 49 7.03 12.00 -1.88
CA THR A 49 7.23 10.65 -2.39
C THR A 49 5.98 10.14 -3.12
N SER A 50 6.16 9.61 -4.33
CA SER A 50 5.03 9.21 -5.19
C SER A 50 4.43 7.83 -4.89
N CYS A 51 5.17 6.96 -4.22
CA CYS A 51 4.82 5.55 -4.01
C CYS A 51 4.88 5.16 -2.54
N LEU A 52 4.29 4.01 -2.20
CA LEU A 52 4.40 3.45 -0.86
C LEU A 52 5.74 2.73 -0.69
N PHE A 53 6.52 3.13 0.32
CA PHE A 53 7.76 2.45 0.68
C PHE A 53 7.56 1.68 1.98
N MET A 54 8.08 0.45 2.02
CA MET A 54 7.97 -0.48 3.13
C MET A 54 9.32 -1.12 3.40
N ASP A 55 9.52 -1.63 4.61
CA ASP A 55 10.69 -2.46 4.90
C ASP A 55 10.68 -3.73 4.02
N PRO A 56 11.84 -4.34 3.71
CA PRO A 56 11.91 -5.42 2.74
C PRO A 56 11.10 -6.66 3.12
N VAL A 57 10.93 -6.93 4.43
CA VAL A 57 10.19 -8.11 4.92
C VAL A 57 8.70 -7.91 4.72
N THR A 58 8.17 -6.76 5.14
CA THR A 58 6.76 -6.39 4.94
C THR A 58 6.45 -6.30 3.44
N PHE A 59 7.33 -5.67 2.66
CA PHE A 59 7.19 -5.56 1.22
C PHE A 59 7.10 -6.94 0.53
N GLN A 60 8.02 -7.85 0.83
CA GLN A 60 8.00 -9.18 0.21
C GLN A 60 6.78 -9.99 0.62
N PHE A 61 6.34 -9.88 1.87
CA PHE A 61 5.07 -10.46 2.28
C PHE A 61 3.92 -9.89 1.44
N PHE A 62 3.90 -8.58 1.25
CA PHE A 62 2.85 -7.86 0.56
C PHE A 62 2.77 -8.24 -0.92
N ILE A 63 3.89 -8.24 -1.64
CA ILE A 63 3.92 -8.55 -3.07
C ILE A 63 3.55 -10.01 -3.34
N ASN A 64 3.97 -10.92 -2.47
CA ASN A 64 3.59 -12.34 -2.54
C ASN A 64 2.09 -12.58 -2.28
N ARG A 65 1.40 -11.64 -1.63
CA ARG A 65 -0.05 -11.69 -1.46
C ARG A 65 -0.77 -11.06 -2.64
N LEU A 66 -0.29 -9.91 -3.12
CA LEU A 66 -0.83 -9.27 -4.33
C LEU A 66 -0.76 -10.18 -5.55
N SER A 67 0.34 -10.90 -5.75
CA SER A 67 0.50 -11.83 -6.88
C SER A 67 -0.52 -12.98 -6.91
N LYS A 68 -1.26 -13.22 -5.80
CA LYS A 68 -2.35 -14.21 -5.76
C LYS A 68 -3.64 -13.72 -6.40
N PHE A 69 -3.75 -12.41 -6.67
CA PHE A 69 -4.90 -11.80 -7.34
C PHE A 69 -4.72 -11.71 -8.86
N THR A 70 -3.51 -11.98 -9.34
CA THR A 70 -3.17 -11.98 -10.77
C THR A 70 -3.21 -13.39 -11.33
N GLU A 71 -3.69 -13.57 -12.55
CA GLU A 71 -3.60 -14.87 -13.25
C GLU A 71 -2.25 -15.04 -13.93
N ASN A 72 -1.65 -13.96 -14.41
CA ASN A 72 -0.41 -13.99 -15.19
C ASN A 72 0.83 -13.79 -14.32
N GLY A 73 0.68 -13.13 -13.17
CA GLY A 73 1.75 -12.90 -12.22
C GLY A 73 2.13 -11.43 -12.06
N VAL A 74 3.16 -11.24 -11.25
CA VAL A 74 3.83 -9.96 -11.04
C VAL A 74 5.32 -10.23 -11.13
N SER A 75 6.05 -9.43 -11.92
CA SER A 75 7.48 -9.57 -12.11
C SER A 75 8.23 -8.29 -11.77
N LEU A 76 9.52 -8.41 -11.49
CA LEU A 76 10.41 -7.27 -11.29
C LEU A 76 10.98 -6.86 -12.64
N ASN A 77 10.83 -5.59 -12.99
CA ASN A 77 11.37 -5.03 -14.22
C ASN A 77 12.83 -4.57 -14.06
N ARG A 78 13.39 -4.00 -15.13
CA ARG A 78 14.79 -3.55 -15.16
C ARG A 78 15.09 -2.33 -14.30
N GLU A 79 14.07 -1.66 -13.80
CA GLU A 79 14.16 -0.48 -12.93
C GLU A 79 13.95 -0.87 -11.45
N ASP A 80 14.04 -2.16 -11.12
CA ASP A 80 13.74 -2.72 -9.80
C ASP A 80 12.33 -2.36 -9.29
N GLN A 81 11.38 -2.22 -10.22
CA GLN A 81 9.97 -1.97 -9.94
C GLN A 81 9.12 -3.19 -10.30
N TYR A 82 8.18 -3.56 -9.44
CA TYR A 82 7.24 -4.64 -9.75
C TYR A 82 6.15 -4.16 -10.74
N GLU A 83 5.79 -5.03 -11.67
CA GLU A 83 4.76 -4.80 -12.69
C GLU A 83 3.86 -6.02 -12.86
N LEU A 84 2.62 -5.79 -13.29
CA LEU A 84 1.73 -6.87 -13.69
C LEU A 84 2.20 -7.46 -15.03
N ASP A 85 2.26 -8.78 -15.11
CA ASP A 85 2.66 -9.47 -16.35
C ASP A 85 1.61 -9.31 -17.48
N ASP A 86 0.34 -9.07 -17.12
CA ASP A 86 -0.72 -8.61 -18.03
C ASP A 86 -1.53 -7.50 -17.36
N CYS A 87 -1.62 -6.34 -17.99
CA CYS A 87 -2.43 -5.20 -17.53
C CYS A 87 -3.91 -5.53 -17.29
N LYS A 88 -4.46 -6.56 -17.93
CA LYS A 88 -5.84 -7.01 -17.68
C LYS A 88 -6.06 -7.51 -16.25
N ASP A 89 -5.00 -7.92 -15.56
CA ASP A 89 -5.11 -8.34 -14.15
C ASP A 89 -5.32 -7.14 -13.21
N ARG A 90 -5.17 -5.89 -13.69
CA ARG A 90 -5.45 -4.68 -12.90
C ARG A 90 -6.86 -4.70 -12.30
N ASP A 91 -7.87 -5.10 -13.05
CA ASP A 91 -9.27 -5.12 -12.57
C ASP A 91 -9.52 -6.17 -11.48
N LYS A 92 -8.59 -7.12 -11.30
CA LYS A 92 -8.65 -8.16 -10.26
C LYS A 92 -7.87 -7.79 -9.01
N MET A 93 -7.06 -6.74 -9.09
CA MET A 93 -6.23 -6.29 -7.97
C MET A 93 -7.11 -5.79 -6.82
N PRO A 94 -6.73 -6.06 -5.58
CA PRO A 94 -7.51 -5.63 -4.42
C PRO A 94 -7.28 -4.16 -4.10
N SER A 95 -8.17 -3.51 -3.35
CA SER A 95 -7.78 -2.32 -2.59
C SER A 95 -6.70 -2.68 -1.57
N VAL A 96 -5.92 -1.69 -1.13
CA VAL A 96 -4.91 -1.86 -0.08
C VAL A 96 -5.28 -0.94 1.04
N SER A 97 -5.41 -1.44 2.27
CA SER A 97 -5.59 -0.55 3.42
C SER A 97 -4.55 -0.76 4.50
N LEU A 98 -4.16 0.35 5.12
CA LEU A 98 -3.25 0.39 6.26
C LEU A 98 -4.01 0.87 7.48
N MET A 99 -3.76 0.25 8.63
CA MET A 99 -4.37 0.63 9.91
C MET A 99 -3.45 1.59 10.65
N TYR A 100 -3.90 2.84 10.81
CA TYR A 100 -3.27 3.84 11.65
C TYR A 100 -4.18 4.08 12.87
N GLY A 101 -3.66 3.83 14.07
CA GLY A 101 -4.50 3.78 15.28
C GLY A 101 -5.54 2.65 15.15
N ASP A 102 -6.82 3.01 15.23
CA ASP A 102 -8.00 2.15 15.05
C ASP A 102 -8.73 2.41 13.70
N HIS A 103 -8.13 3.20 12.81
CA HIS A 103 -8.73 3.59 11.54
C HIS A 103 -8.01 2.97 10.33
N TRP A 104 -8.80 2.52 9.36
CA TRP A 104 -8.32 1.95 8.10
C TRP A 104 -8.30 3.00 6.99
N PHE A 105 -7.13 3.25 6.42
CA PHE A 105 -6.94 4.14 5.28
C PHE A 105 -6.72 3.31 4.03
N THR A 106 -7.56 3.51 3.01
CA THR A 106 -7.61 2.65 1.82
C THR A 106 -7.06 3.37 0.60
N MET A 107 -6.12 2.74 -0.08
CA MET A 107 -5.68 3.03 -1.44
C MET A 107 -6.42 2.10 -2.40
N PHE A 108 -7.05 2.66 -3.42
CA PHE A 108 -7.67 1.89 -4.49
C PHE A 108 -6.62 1.44 -5.49
N VAL A 109 -6.97 0.45 -6.32
CA VAL A 109 -6.08 -0.07 -7.38
C VAL A 109 -5.49 1.04 -8.25
N ALA A 110 -6.30 2.06 -8.57
CA ALA A 110 -5.85 3.18 -9.39
C ALA A 110 -4.78 4.05 -8.73
N ASP A 111 -4.68 4.02 -7.39
CA ASP A 111 -3.72 4.82 -6.63
C ASP A 111 -2.33 4.17 -6.61
N TYR A 112 -2.27 2.83 -6.66
CA TYR A 112 -1.00 2.10 -6.55
C TYR A 112 -0.65 1.24 -7.79
N VAL A 113 -1.54 1.11 -8.78
CA VAL A 113 -1.26 0.49 -10.08
C VAL A 113 -1.53 1.50 -11.18
N TYR A 114 -0.48 1.87 -11.90
CA TYR A 114 -0.54 2.84 -13.00
C TYR A 114 0.01 2.26 -14.28
N GLU A 115 -0.53 2.69 -15.41
CA GLU A 115 -0.06 2.27 -16.73
C GLU A 115 0.88 3.33 -17.31
N ARG A 116 2.02 2.89 -17.82
CA ARG A 116 2.97 3.74 -18.56
C ARG A 116 3.57 2.93 -19.71
N ASP A 117 3.49 3.48 -20.91
CA ASP A 117 4.05 2.86 -22.12
C ASP A 117 3.53 1.42 -22.38
N GLY A 118 2.26 1.16 -22.02
CA GLY A 118 1.62 -0.15 -22.16
C GLY A 118 1.98 -1.18 -21.08
N VAL A 119 2.66 -0.74 -20.00
CA VAL A 119 3.08 -1.58 -18.88
C VAL A 119 2.39 -1.12 -17.59
N CYS A 120 1.81 -2.06 -16.85
CA CYS A 120 1.12 -1.78 -15.59
C CYS A 120 2.07 -1.93 -14.41
N LYS A 121 2.56 -0.80 -13.91
CA LYS A 121 3.53 -0.70 -12.84
C LYS A 121 2.86 -0.62 -11.48
N ILE A 122 3.45 -1.27 -10.49
CA ILE A 122 3.03 -1.22 -9.10
C ILE A 122 3.88 -0.19 -8.35
N CYS A 123 3.22 0.75 -7.69
CA CYS A 123 3.80 1.88 -6.96
C CYS A 123 3.98 1.53 -5.47
N ILE A 124 4.60 0.38 -5.21
CA ILE A 124 4.91 -0.14 -3.86
C ILE A 124 6.33 -0.72 -3.90
N TYR A 125 7.20 -0.30 -2.97
CA TYR A 125 8.63 -0.62 -2.96
C TYR A 125 9.09 -1.16 -1.60
N GLY A 126 10.07 -2.06 -1.64
CA GLY A 126 10.78 -2.56 -0.45
C GLY A 126 12.20 -2.02 -0.39
N GLN A 127 12.51 -1.20 0.62
CA GLN A 127 13.85 -0.66 0.86
C GLN A 127 14.29 -0.90 2.30
#